data_AF-A0A5E4YE02-F1
#
_entry.id   AF-A0A5E4YE02-F1
#
_cell.length_a   1.000
_cell.length_b   1.000
_cell.length_c   1.000
_cell.angle_alpha   90.00
_cell.angle_beta   90.00
_cell.angle_gamma   90.00
#
_symmetry.space_group_name_H-M   'P 1'
#
loop_
_entity.id
_entity.type
_entity.pdbx_description
1 polymer ?
#
loop_
_entity_poly.entity_id
_entity_poly.type
_entity_poly.pdbx_seq_one_letter_code
_entity_poly.pdbx_strand_id
1 'polypeptide(L)'
;MDINACLPAGIASGRFSAAGAQREGAPPDTAPFAAFGPVTGHDGSGAPLPPVGPHDFSEAQPVHDVVPSGVSRETARLWLAPHAEAAQFVVRACPGARSAAQSWFASRLCGALGLATPTAFLVHGCSSAFDGTHAPERLYLATTYLPAYRALGQWLETDAAWRVIDGVRGGAGEACKQARAEAHEIGRLMAQRGTNAAQARTDAQAHAAIVKARNDRRTMLCRALPDVYQCALERHYIAALWLGNGNLCDAAMGNIGVWRDKNDLPYIMTVDFSACLGSGGQGEREGDGMTLPRGQAFASSEASRWPGLSGRPDASRISHTSHYGAVIPEGTLTDVTQFRHGEHCAPFARRLGALTPATDGKTVFDEMKDPTGVRALAAEMAYRLGRIGASDILPWAADAHDIAQAFPAGTGNDGSVDEPDSQVHRILSRRDCLVTLLGGTWAAQAWERLYPTRAAAIRAQQSPFLTPERNV
;
A
#
# COMPACT_ATOMS: atom_id res chain seq x y z
N MET A 1 28.83 -11.20 -37.13
CA MET A 1 28.50 -12.56 -37.60
C MET A 1 27.05 -12.77 -37.22
N ASP A 2 26.19 -12.64 -38.24
CA ASP A 2 24.73 -12.54 -38.17
C ASP A 2 24.05 -13.77 -37.58
N ILE A 3 22.95 -13.55 -36.82
CA ILE A 3 21.76 -14.42 -36.85
C ILE A 3 20.48 -13.56 -36.62
N ASN A 4 19.80 -13.31 -37.74
CA ASN A 4 18.36 -13.25 -38.01
C ASN A 4 17.46 -12.14 -37.44
N ALA A 5 17.31 -11.12 -38.29
CA ALA A 5 16.06 -10.42 -38.54
C ALA A 5 14.97 -11.37 -39.09
N CYS A 6 13.75 -11.25 -38.57
CA CYS A 6 12.53 -11.68 -39.24
C CYS A 6 11.60 -10.47 -39.37
N LEU A 7 11.36 -10.03 -40.60
CA LEU A 7 10.35 -9.05 -40.98
C LEU A 7 8.93 -9.65 -40.86
N PRO A 8 7.89 -8.87 -40.53
CA PRO A 8 6.52 -9.36 -40.45
C PRO A 8 5.87 -9.40 -41.84
N ALA A 9 5.46 -10.60 -42.27
CA ALA A 9 4.56 -10.78 -43.40
C ALA A 9 3.13 -10.39 -42.99
N GLY A 10 2.45 -9.67 -43.89
CA GLY A 10 1.22 -8.94 -43.61
C GLY A 10 -0.02 -9.78 -43.37
N ILE A 11 -0.97 -9.16 -42.67
CA ILE A 11 -2.39 -9.54 -42.70
C ILE A 11 -3.22 -8.29 -42.90
N ALA A 12 -4.04 -8.38 -43.95
CA ALA A 12 -5.05 -7.52 -44.52
C ALA A 12 -5.57 -6.32 -43.69
N SER A 13 -5.47 -5.16 -44.33
CA SER A 13 -6.20 -3.93 -44.05
C SER A 13 -7.70 -4.14 -44.33
N GLY A 14 -8.53 -4.06 -43.28
CA GLY A 14 -9.98 -3.89 -43.39
C GLY A 14 -10.35 -2.44 -43.12
N ARG A 15 -10.51 -1.65 -44.19
CA ARG A 15 -11.09 -0.31 -44.13
C ARG A 15 -12.58 -0.40 -43.79
N PHE A 16 -13.02 0.33 -42.77
CA PHE A 16 -14.32 0.98 -42.76
C PHE A 16 -14.10 2.48 -42.61
N SER A 17 -14.44 3.24 -43.65
CA SER A 17 -14.43 4.70 -43.66
C SER A 17 -15.85 5.24 -43.54
N ALA A 18 -15.93 6.36 -42.81
CA ALA A 18 -16.90 7.46 -42.86
C ALA A 18 -18.34 7.14 -42.36
N ALA A 19 -19.05 8.02 -41.64
CA ALA A 19 -18.88 9.45 -41.35
C ALA A 19 -19.68 9.83 -40.09
N GLY A 20 -19.28 10.89 -39.39
CA GLY A 20 -20.11 11.52 -38.34
C GLY A 20 -19.42 12.58 -37.49
N ALA A 21 -19.13 13.74 -38.09
CA ALA A 21 -18.94 15.08 -37.50
C ALA A 21 -17.81 15.33 -36.47
N GLN A 22 -16.87 16.18 -36.90
CA GLN A 22 -15.83 16.87 -36.12
C GLN A 22 -16.41 17.82 -35.05
N ARG A 23 -15.72 17.91 -33.91
CA ARG A 23 -15.42 19.19 -33.25
C ARG A 23 -13.96 19.19 -32.76
N GLU A 24 -13.22 20.18 -33.24
CA GLU A 24 -11.84 20.55 -32.93
C GLU A 24 -11.65 20.82 -31.42
N GLY A 25 -10.51 20.58 -30.78
CA GLY A 25 -9.19 20.26 -31.34
C GLY A 25 -8.25 19.59 -30.34
N ALA A 26 -7.54 18.59 -30.84
CA ALA A 26 -6.17 18.24 -30.45
C ALA A 26 -5.26 18.60 -31.64
N PRO A 27 -3.94 18.78 -31.43
CA PRO A 27 -3.02 17.80 -32.05
C PRO A 27 -1.66 17.63 -31.30
N PRO A 28 -0.75 16.73 -31.74
CA PRO A 28 -0.92 15.56 -32.60
C PRO A 28 -0.31 14.26 -32.01
N ASP A 29 -0.61 13.16 -32.70
CA ASP A 29 0.03 11.85 -32.60
C ASP A 29 1.58 11.88 -32.68
N THR A 30 2.21 11.01 -31.90
CA THR A 30 3.50 10.39 -32.23
C THR A 30 3.43 8.88 -32.06
N ALA A 31 3.64 8.15 -33.15
CA ALA A 31 3.85 6.70 -33.19
C ALA A 31 5.28 6.32 -32.75
N PRO A 32 5.68 5.05 -32.86
CA PRO A 32 5.56 3.97 -31.89
C PRO A 32 6.83 3.81 -31.05
N PHE A 33 6.71 3.79 -29.72
CA PHE A 33 7.81 3.40 -28.83
C PHE A 33 7.53 2.03 -28.22
N ALA A 34 8.20 1.00 -28.76
CA ALA A 34 8.43 -0.24 -28.03
C ALA A 34 9.55 -0.02 -26.99
N ALA A 35 9.45 -0.75 -25.87
CA ALA A 35 10.30 -0.73 -24.68
C ALA A 35 9.96 0.35 -23.63
N PHE A 36 8.94 0.06 -22.81
CA PHE A 36 8.62 0.69 -21.52
C PHE A 36 8.39 2.21 -21.54
N GLY A 37 7.17 2.61 -21.94
CA GLY A 37 6.71 3.99 -21.74
C GLY A 37 6.63 4.34 -20.23
N PRO A 38 6.86 5.61 -19.85
CA PRO A 38 6.64 6.07 -18.49
C PRO A 38 5.14 5.97 -18.20
N VAL A 39 4.73 4.97 -17.43
CA VAL A 39 3.35 4.89 -16.96
C VAL A 39 3.12 6.02 -15.97
N THR A 40 2.39 7.03 -16.44
CA THR A 40 1.88 8.18 -15.70
C THR A 40 0.69 7.78 -14.83
N GLY A 41 0.72 8.11 -13.55
CA GLY A 41 -0.45 8.17 -12.66
C GLY A 41 -0.40 7.28 -11.41
N HIS A 42 -0.90 7.82 -10.31
CA HIS A 42 -1.10 7.21 -8.99
C HIS A 42 -1.81 5.84 -9.07
N ASP A 43 -2.75 5.76 -10.00
CA ASP A 43 -3.52 4.61 -10.45
C ASP A 43 -3.36 4.38 -11.98
N GLY A 44 -2.24 4.82 -12.55
CA GLY A 44 -1.95 4.75 -13.99
C GLY A 44 -2.81 5.65 -14.90
N SER A 45 -3.62 6.56 -14.35
CA SER A 45 -4.50 7.45 -15.12
C SER A 45 -3.82 8.69 -15.72
N GLY A 46 -2.68 9.12 -15.16
CA GLY A 46 -2.04 10.39 -15.50
C GLY A 46 -2.83 11.64 -15.07
N ALA A 47 -3.90 11.49 -14.30
CA ALA A 47 -4.70 12.60 -13.80
C ALA A 47 -3.93 13.43 -12.75
N PRO A 48 -4.18 14.74 -12.65
CA PRO A 48 -3.60 15.57 -11.58
C PRO A 48 -4.07 15.10 -10.20
N LEU A 49 -3.29 15.41 -9.16
CA LEU A 49 -3.69 15.14 -7.78
C LEU A 49 -5.01 15.87 -7.47
N PRO A 50 -5.97 15.20 -6.81
CA PRO A 50 -7.19 15.87 -6.39
C PRO A 50 -6.88 16.97 -5.38
N PRO A 51 -7.69 18.04 -5.34
CA PRO A 51 -7.48 19.15 -4.42
C PRO A 51 -7.55 18.67 -2.97
N VAL A 52 -6.86 19.42 -2.12
CA VAL A 52 -6.84 19.23 -0.67
C VAL A 52 -8.22 19.53 -0.10
N GLY A 53 -8.62 18.75 0.90
CA GLY A 53 -9.86 18.95 1.65
C GLY A 53 -10.82 17.77 1.52
N PRO A 54 -11.82 17.72 2.41
CA PRO A 54 -12.81 16.67 2.36
C PRO A 54 -13.80 16.96 1.22
N HIS A 55 -13.98 15.98 0.34
CA HIS A 55 -14.92 16.03 -0.77
C HIS A 55 -16.31 15.59 -0.30
N ASP A 56 -17.35 16.26 -0.80
CA ASP A 56 -18.72 15.98 -0.41
C ASP A 56 -19.23 14.70 -1.08
N PHE A 57 -19.44 13.66 -0.28
CA PHE A 57 -20.02 12.37 -0.69
C PHE A 57 -21.44 12.20 -0.14
N SER A 58 -22.17 13.29 0.15
CA SER A 58 -23.55 13.23 0.65
C SER A 58 -24.53 12.54 -0.31
N GLU A 59 -24.26 12.58 -1.61
CA GLU A 59 -25.05 11.89 -2.64
C GLU A 59 -24.57 10.46 -2.92
N ALA A 60 -23.58 9.95 -2.18
CA ALA A 60 -23.04 8.64 -2.43
C ALA A 60 -24.06 7.53 -2.09
N GLN A 61 -24.04 6.46 -2.87
CA GLN A 61 -24.92 5.30 -2.66
C GLN A 61 -24.10 4.02 -2.43
N PRO A 62 -24.53 3.12 -1.54
CA PRO A 62 -23.85 1.85 -1.34
C PRO A 62 -23.91 0.97 -2.60
N VAL A 63 -22.80 0.32 -2.92
CA VAL A 63 -22.79 -0.75 -3.94
C VAL A 63 -23.27 -2.04 -3.27
N HIS A 64 -24.47 -2.48 -3.60
CA HIS A 64 -25.02 -3.74 -3.11
C HIS A 64 -24.44 -4.93 -3.89
N ASP A 65 -23.23 -5.35 -3.56
CA ASP A 65 -22.72 -6.67 -3.93
C ASP A 65 -23.15 -7.73 -2.90
N VAL A 66 -23.19 -9.01 -3.29
CA VAL A 66 -23.39 -10.13 -2.35
C VAL A 66 -22.28 -10.08 -1.30
N VAL A 67 -22.61 -9.58 -0.11
CA VAL A 67 -21.69 -9.42 1.02
C VAL A 67 -20.94 -10.74 1.23
N PRO A 68 -19.60 -10.77 1.10
CA PRO A 68 -18.84 -11.89 1.63
C PRO A 68 -19.06 -11.87 3.13
N SER A 69 -19.86 -12.82 3.62
CA SER A 69 -20.18 -13.02 5.03
C SER A 69 -18.89 -12.98 5.86
N GLY A 70 -18.76 -11.96 6.72
CA GLY A 70 -17.73 -11.89 7.77
C GLY A 70 -16.67 -10.78 7.68
N VAL A 71 -16.79 -9.80 6.78
CA VAL A 71 -15.85 -8.66 6.75
C VAL A 71 -16.32 -7.56 7.72
N SER A 72 -15.43 -7.11 8.61
CA SER A 72 -15.62 -5.95 9.47
C SER A 72 -16.12 -4.73 8.66
N ARG A 73 -17.05 -3.93 9.20
CA ARG A 73 -17.62 -2.70 8.59
C ARG A 73 -16.60 -1.55 8.43
N GLU A 74 -15.32 -1.87 8.30
CA GLU A 74 -14.24 -0.89 8.20
C GLU A 74 -14.12 -0.30 6.80
N THR A 75 -14.61 -0.99 5.77
CA THR A 75 -14.64 -0.49 4.39
C THR A 75 -15.99 -0.74 3.72
N ALA A 76 -16.38 0.18 2.83
CA ALA A 76 -17.58 0.07 2.01
C ALA A 76 -17.28 0.52 0.58
N ARG A 77 -17.93 -0.11 -0.40
CA ARG A 77 -17.88 0.31 -1.80
C ARG A 77 -19.07 1.24 -2.05
N LEU A 78 -18.81 2.47 -2.52
CA LEU A 78 -19.82 3.47 -2.80
C LEU A 78 -19.77 3.93 -4.27
N TRP A 79 -20.92 4.30 -4.82
CA TRP A 79 -21.06 5.05 -6.07
C TRP A 79 -21.18 6.54 -5.77
N LEU A 80 -20.55 7.37 -6.59
CA LEU A 80 -20.81 8.80 -6.63
C LEU A 80 -21.60 9.10 -7.92
N ALA A 81 -22.87 9.51 -7.79
CA ALA A 81 -23.91 9.67 -8.82
C ALA A 81 -24.70 8.38 -9.22
N PRO A 82 -25.97 8.52 -9.67
CA PRO A 82 -26.89 7.37 -9.85
C PRO A 82 -26.84 6.69 -11.24
N HIS A 83 -25.81 6.92 -12.07
CA HIS A 83 -25.77 6.45 -13.46
C HIS A 83 -24.83 5.24 -13.66
N ALA A 84 -25.03 4.46 -14.72
CA ALA A 84 -24.26 3.25 -15.03
C ALA A 84 -22.74 3.50 -15.26
N GLU A 85 -22.33 4.76 -15.45
CA GLU A 85 -20.93 5.20 -15.58
C GLU A 85 -20.38 5.88 -14.30
N ALA A 86 -21.10 5.79 -13.18
CA ALA A 86 -20.70 6.47 -11.95
C ALA A 86 -19.34 5.99 -11.43
N ALA A 87 -18.54 6.93 -10.95
CA ALA A 87 -17.25 6.63 -10.35
C ALA A 87 -17.48 5.85 -9.04
N GLN A 88 -16.69 4.81 -8.86
CA GLN A 88 -16.79 3.95 -7.69
C GLN A 88 -15.61 4.17 -6.76
N PHE A 89 -15.89 4.15 -5.46
CA PHE A 89 -14.91 4.40 -4.43
C PHE A 89 -14.94 3.31 -3.38
N VAL A 90 -13.77 2.91 -2.90
CA VAL A 90 -13.62 2.16 -1.66
C VAL A 90 -13.41 3.18 -0.55
N VAL A 91 -14.42 3.32 0.30
CA VAL A 91 -14.44 4.22 1.45
C VAL A 91 -14.08 3.43 2.70
N ARG A 92 -13.26 4.02 3.56
CA ARG A 92 -12.80 3.43 4.81
C ARG A 92 -13.14 4.34 5.98
N ALA A 93 -13.65 3.75 7.06
CA ALA A 93 -13.85 4.45 8.32
C ALA A 93 -12.51 4.76 8.99
N CYS A 94 -12.37 5.99 9.48
CA CYS A 94 -11.23 6.40 10.29
C CYS A 94 -11.70 6.65 11.73
N PRO A 95 -10.87 6.37 12.76
CA PRO A 95 -11.21 6.65 14.17
C PRO A 95 -11.59 8.11 14.45
N GLY A 96 -11.06 9.04 13.66
CA GLY A 96 -11.36 10.46 13.73
C GLY A 96 -10.74 11.24 12.57
N ALA A 97 -10.98 12.55 12.54
CA ALA A 97 -10.48 13.45 11.50
C ALA A 97 -8.96 13.43 11.39
N ARG A 98 -8.26 13.37 12.52
CA ARG A 98 -6.80 13.25 12.55
C ARG A 98 -6.29 11.99 11.86
N SER A 99 -6.86 10.83 12.19
CA SER A 99 -6.44 9.57 11.54
C SER A 99 -6.75 9.59 10.05
N ALA A 100 -7.86 10.20 9.63
CA ALA A 100 -8.18 10.39 8.21
C ALA A 100 -7.13 11.28 7.52
N ALA A 101 -6.86 12.46 8.08
CA ALA A 101 -5.88 13.40 7.55
C ALA A 101 -4.46 12.82 7.50
N GLN A 102 -4.03 12.09 8.53
CA GLN A 102 -2.74 11.40 8.56
C GLN A 102 -2.68 10.28 7.50
N SER A 103 -3.75 9.51 7.31
CA SER A 103 -3.81 8.47 6.28
C SER A 103 -3.73 9.06 4.88
N TRP A 104 -4.44 10.17 4.64
CA TRP A 104 -4.36 10.93 3.40
C TRP A 104 -2.95 11.47 3.17
N PHE A 105 -2.34 12.08 4.17
CA PHE A 105 -0.97 12.59 4.09
C PHE A 105 0.04 11.47 3.78
N ALA A 106 -0.07 10.33 4.47
CA ALA A 106 0.76 9.15 4.20
C ALA A 106 0.58 8.63 2.77
N SER A 107 -0.63 8.68 2.20
CA SER A 107 -0.85 8.34 0.79
C SER A 107 -0.08 9.26 -0.16
N ARG A 108 -0.01 10.57 0.14
CA ARG A 108 0.79 11.54 -0.63
C ARG A 108 2.28 11.22 -0.55
N LEU A 109 2.78 10.86 0.63
CA LEU A 109 4.18 10.47 0.82
C LEU A 109 4.54 9.17 0.07
N CYS A 110 3.67 8.15 0.08
CA CYS A 110 3.86 6.97 -0.75
C CYS A 110 3.89 7.31 -2.24
N GLY A 111 3.00 8.19 -2.68
CA GLY A 111 3.00 8.70 -4.03
C GLY A 111 4.27 9.49 -4.38
N ALA A 112 4.81 10.28 -3.45
CA ALA A 112 6.06 11.02 -3.59
C ALA A 112 7.29 10.11 -3.77
N LEU A 113 7.21 8.83 -3.39
CA LEU A 113 8.24 7.83 -3.75
C LEU A 113 8.12 7.33 -5.20
N GLY A 114 7.08 7.72 -5.93
CA GLY A 114 6.74 7.19 -7.26
C GLY A 114 6.27 5.74 -7.21
N LEU A 115 5.64 5.31 -6.11
CA LEU A 115 5.02 3.98 -5.99
C LEU A 115 3.55 4.04 -6.40
N ALA A 116 3.04 2.92 -6.92
CA ALA A 116 1.63 2.81 -7.27
C ALA A 116 0.77 2.78 -5.99
N THR A 117 -0.20 3.67 -5.90
CA THR A 117 -1.15 3.81 -4.77
C THR A 117 -2.46 4.35 -5.32
N PRO A 118 -3.61 3.80 -4.92
CA PRO A 118 -4.87 4.34 -5.43
C PRO A 118 -4.99 5.81 -5.01
N THR A 119 -5.56 6.63 -5.90
CA THR A 119 -5.78 8.04 -5.60
C THR A 119 -6.66 8.17 -4.37
N ALA A 120 -6.13 8.76 -3.30
CA ALA A 120 -6.82 8.90 -2.02
C ALA A 120 -7.45 10.29 -1.88
N PHE A 121 -8.64 10.30 -1.31
CA PHE A 121 -9.48 11.46 -1.06
C PHE A 121 -9.89 11.45 0.41
N LEU A 122 -9.90 12.62 1.04
CA LEU A 122 -10.66 12.82 2.25
C LEU A 122 -12.11 13.07 1.84
N VAL A 123 -13.08 12.46 2.52
CA VAL A 123 -14.49 12.61 2.16
C VAL A 123 -15.37 12.71 3.39
N HIS A 124 -16.52 13.35 3.24
CA HIS A 124 -17.53 13.51 4.30
C HIS A 124 -18.95 13.30 3.74
N GLY A 125 -19.98 13.40 4.57
CA GLY A 125 -21.39 13.30 4.13
C GLY A 125 -21.89 11.88 3.83
N CYS A 126 -21.01 10.89 3.70
CA CYS A 126 -21.37 9.53 3.29
C CYS A 126 -21.75 8.57 4.43
N SER A 127 -21.93 9.04 5.67
CA SER A 127 -22.19 8.15 6.82
C SER A 127 -23.44 7.28 6.63
N SER A 128 -24.51 7.86 6.06
CA SER A 128 -25.76 7.13 5.83
C SER A 128 -25.57 6.00 4.80
N ALA A 129 -24.82 6.26 3.74
CA ALA A 129 -24.49 5.26 2.72
C ALA A 129 -23.47 4.21 3.22
N PHE A 130 -22.58 4.61 4.14
CA PHE A 130 -21.49 3.77 4.64
C PHE A 130 -21.97 2.76 5.71
N ASP A 131 -22.62 3.23 6.78
CA ASP A 131 -23.02 2.39 7.92
C ASP A 131 -24.48 2.61 8.39
N GLY A 132 -25.22 3.49 7.71
CA GLY A 132 -26.60 3.84 8.07
C GLY A 132 -26.70 4.89 9.18
N THR A 133 -25.60 5.44 9.69
CA THR A 133 -25.61 6.49 10.72
C THR A 133 -25.76 7.89 10.12
N HIS A 134 -26.25 8.83 10.91
CA HIS A 134 -26.33 10.24 10.54
C HIS A 134 -25.24 11.05 11.25
N ALA A 135 -24.07 11.12 10.63
CA ALA A 135 -22.88 11.84 11.08
C ALA A 135 -22.18 12.48 9.86
N PRO A 136 -22.82 13.48 9.21
CA PRO A 136 -22.34 14.06 7.95
C PRO A 136 -20.96 14.74 8.07
N GLU A 137 -20.57 15.16 9.27
CA GLU A 137 -19.27 15.74 9.60
C GLU A 137 -18.14 14.71 9.76
N ARG A 138 -18.46 13.41 9.82
CA ARG A 138 -17.44 12.37 9.98
C ARG A 138 -16.58 12.28 8.72
N LEU A 139 -15.26 12.33 8.92
CA LEU A 139 -14.29 12.14 7.84
C LEU A 139 -13.98 10.67 7.60
N TYR A 140 -13.87 10.33 6.32
CA TYR A 140 -13.48 9.02 5.82
C TYR A 140 -12.32 9.17 4.84
N LEU A 141 -11.58 8.08 4.64
CA LEU A 141 -10.62 7.97 3.54
C LEU A 141 -11.28 7.21 2.39
N ALA A 142 -11.43 7.84 1.23
CA ALA A 142 -11.89 7.20 0.01
C ALA A 142 -10.73 6.98 -0.96
N THR A 143 -10.79 5.89 -1.70
CA THR A 143 -9.87 5.59 -2.79
C THR A 143 -10.64 5.16 -4.02
N THR A 144 -10.15 5.50 -5.22
CA THR A 144 -10.78 5.01 -6.46
C THR A 144 -10.86 3.49 -6.45
N TYR A 145 -12.05 2.93 -6.74
CA TYR A 145 -12.20 1.50 -6.90
C TYR A 145 -11.51 1.04 -8.19
N LEU A 146 -10.62 0.06 -8.06
CA LEU A 146 -9.89 -0.52 -9.17
C LEU A 146 -10.39 -1.96 -9.41
N PRO A 147 -11.22 -2.22 -10.43
CA PRO A 147 -11.83 -3.55 -10.65
C PRO A 147 -10.82 -4.68 -10.85
N ALA A 148 -9.64 -4.36 -11.39
CA ALA A 148 -8.54 -5.29 -11.62
C ALA A 148 -7.63 -5.48 -10.40
N TYR A 149 -7.81 -4.71 -9.32
CA TYR A 149 -7.03 -4.86 -8.10
C TYR A 149 -7.45 -6.13 -7.35
N ARG A 150 -6.46 -6.84 -6.82
CA ARG A 150 -6.64 -7.99 -5.92
C ARG A 150 -5.65 -7.87 -4.78
N ALA A 151 -6.14 -8.00 -3.54
CA ALA A 151 -5.28 -8.15 -2.36
C ALA A 151 -4.24 -9.25 -2.57
N LEU A 152 -3.02 -9.08 -2.07
CA LEU A 152 -1.90 -9.99 -2.33
C LEU A 152 -2.23 -11.42 -1.91
N GLY A 153 -2.81 -11.60 -0.72
CA GLY A 153 -3.20 -12.93 -0.23
C GLY A 153 -4.22 -13.64 -1.12
N GLN A 154 -5.16 -12.88 -1.71
CA GLN A 154 -6.14 -13.41 -2.66
C GLN A 154 -5.50 -13.68 -4.02
N TRP A 155 -4.68 -12.75 -4.51
CA TRP A 155 -4.02 -12.86 -5.80
C TRP A 155 -3.08 -14.07 -5.87
N LEU A 156 -2.32 -14.35 -4.82
CA LEU A 156 -1.40 -15.48 -4.72
C LEU A 156 -2.09 -16.84 -4.92
N GLU A 157 -3.39 -16.93 -4.65
CA GLU A 157 -4.19 -18.13 -4.85
C GLU A 157 -4.78 -18.21 -6.26
N THR A 158 -4.56 -17.25 -7.15
CA THR A 158 -5.16 -17.27 -8.50
C THR A 158 -4.31 -18.05 -9.50
N ASP A 159 -4.94 -18.50 -10.59
CA ASP A 159 -4.21 -19.04 -11.75
C ASP A 159 -3.23 -18.03 -12.34
N ALA A 160 -3.53 -16.73 -12.25
CA ALA A 160 -2.66 -15.69 -12.75
C ALA A 160 -1.34 -15.62 -11.96
N ALA A 161 -1.39 -15.69 -10.63
CA ALA A 161 -0.19 -15.80 -9.81
C ALA A 161 0.55 -17.10 -10.06
N TRP A 162 -0.17 -18.22 -10.24
CA TRP A 162 0.47 -19.49 -10.55
C TRP A 162 1.25 -19.46 -11.87
N ARG A 163 0.68 -18.91 -12.96
CA ARG A 163 1.40 -18.77 -14.23
C ARG A 163 2.69 -17.98 -14.09
N VAL A 164 2.70 -16.98 -13.20
CA VAL A 164 3.90 -16.18 -12.89
C VAL A 164 4.93 -17.02 -12.14
N ILE A 165 4.51 -17.81 -11.14
CA ILE A 165 5.41 -18.66 -10.33
C ILE A 165 5.96 -19.83 -11.16
N ASP A 166 5.09 -20.52 -11.90
CA ASP A 166 5.43 -21.69 -12.70
C ASP A 166 6.16 -21.31 -14.01
N GLY A 167 5.96 -20.09 -14.50
CA GLY A 167 6.65 -19.56 -15.67
C GLY A 167 8.13 -19.20 -15.43
N VAL A 168 8.62 -19.27 -14.18
CA VAL A 168 10.04 -19.06 -13.87
C VAL A 168 10.88 -20.19 -14.46
N ARG A 169 12.10 -19.89 -14.90
CA ARG A 169 13.05 -20.88 -15.40
C ARG A 169 13.27 -21.99 -14.35
N GLY A 170 12.89 -23.22 -14.68
CA GLY A 170 12.93 -24.36 -13.76
C GLY A 170 11.56 -24.77 -13.20
N GLY A 171 10.50 -23.99 -13.47
CA GLY A 171 9.13 -24.29 -13.06
C GLY A 171 8.90 -24.13 -11.56
N ALA A 172 7.65 -24.26 -11.14
CA ALA A 172 7.32 -24.30 -9.72
C ALA A 172 7.71 -25.66 -9.12
N GLY A 173 8.50 -25.64 -8.04
CA GLY A 173 8.83 -26.85 -7.29
C GLY A 173 7.61 -27.50 -6.62
N GLU A 174 7.73 -28.79 -6.26
CA GLU A 174 6.64 -29.56 -5.63
C GLU A 174 6.09 -28.91 -4.36
N ALA A 175 6.95 -28.28 -3.55
CA ALA A 175 6.52 -27.53 -2.37
C ALA A 175 5.57 -26.36 -2.71
N CYS A 176 5.78 -25.67 -3.84
CA CYS A 176 4.90 -24.60 -4.28
C CYS A 176 3.57 -25.13 -4.83
N LYS A 177 3.59 -26.26 -5.55
CA LYS A 177 2.36 -26.95 -6.00
C LYS A 177 1.51 -27.38 -4.80
N GLN A 178 2.14 -27.98 -3.81
CA GLN A 178 1.48 -28.41 -2.57
C GLN A 178 0.93 -27.21 -1.78
N ALA A 179 1.73 -26.15 -1.59
CA ALA A 179 1.28 -24.95 -0.90
C ALA A 179 0.09 -24.29 -1.59
N ARG A 180 0.07 -24.26 -2.92
CA ARG A 180 -1.07 -23.79 -3.70
C ARG A 180 -2.32 -24.62 -3.45
N ALA A 181 -2.23 -25.95 -3.57
CA ALA A 181 -3.36 -26.85 -3.34
C ALA A 181 -3.92 -26.71 -1.91
N GLU A 182 -3.05 -26.66 -0.91
CA GLU A 182 -3.44 -26.48 0.49
C GLU A 182 -4.08 -25.12 0.75
N ALA A 183 -3.54 -24.03 0.20
CA ALA A 183 -4.12 -22.69 0.35
C ALA A 183 -5.55 -22.62 -0.23
N HIS A 184 -5.75 -23.22 -1.41
CA HIS A 184 -7.07 -23.32 -2.04
C HIS A 184 -8.04 -24.14 -1.21
N GLU A 185 -7.61 -25.31 -0.73
CA GLU A 185 -8.48 -26.20 0.04
C GLU A 185 -8.87 -25.55 1.37
N ILE A 186 -7.92 -24.95 2.08
CA ILE A 186 -8.21 -24.18 3.30
C ILE A 186 -9.17 -23.03 3.00
N GLY A 187 -8.94 -22.28 1.92
CA GLY A 187 -9.83 -21.19 1.50
C GLY A 187 -11.26 -21.66 1.20
N ARG A 188 -11.41 -22.80 0.52
CA ARG A 188 -12.71 -23.44 0.23
C ARG A 188 -13.44 -23.84 1.51
N LEU A 189 -12.73 -24.50 2.44
CA LEU A 189 -13.27 -24.90 3.74
C LEU A 189 -13.70 -23.69 4.58
N MET A 190 -12.91 -22.60 4.56
CA MET A 190 -13.26 -21.36 5.24
C MET A 190 -14.53 -20.73 4.65
N ALA A 191 -14.67 -20.69 3.32
CA ALA A 191 -15.86 -20.16 2.66
C ALA A 191 -17.13 -20.97 2.99
N GLN A 192 -17.03 -22.30 3.03
CA GLN A 192 -18.12 -23.20 3.42
C GLN A 192 -18.53 -23.09 4.90
N ARG A 193 -17.60 -22.69 5.78
CA ARG A 193 -17.90 -22.42 7.19
C ARG A 193 -18.50 -21.03 7.40
N GLY A 194 -18.09 -20.04 6.59
CA GLY A 194 -18.62 -18.68 6.61
C GLY A 194 -20.13 -18.59 6.31
N THR A 195 -20.68 -19.54 5.55
CA THR A 195 -22.12 -19.65 5.29
C THR A 195 -22.92 -20.20 6.48
N ASN A 196 -22.26 -20.79 7.49
CA ASN A 196 -22.87 -21.35 8.69
C ASN A 196 -22.39 -20.58 9.94
N ALA A 197 -22.72 -19.29 10.01
CA ALA A 197 -22.24 -18.34 11.04
C ALA A 197 -22.52 -18.74 12.51
N ALA A 198 -23.48 -19.64 12.75
CA ALA A 198 -23.81 -20.14 14.09
C ALA A 198 -22.76 -21.13 14.65
N GLN A 199 -22.01 -21.84 13.80
CA GLN A 199 -21.03 -22.86 14.21
C GLN A 199 -19.62 -22.27 14.42
N ALA A 200 -19.33 -21.09 13.88
CA ALA A 200 -17.99 -20.48 13.86
C ALA A 200 -17.61 -19.78 15.18
N ARG A 201 -18.57 -19.54 16.07
CA ARG A 201 -18.34 -18.84 17.35
C ARG A 201 -17.64 -19.70 18.40
N THR A 202 -17.55 -21.01 18.21
CA THR A 202 -17.18 -21.94 19.27
C THR A 202 -15.67 -22.20 19.41
N ASP A 203 -14.81 -21.70 18.51
CA ASP A 203 -13.36 -21.75 18.74
C ASP A 203 -12.59 -20.71 17.89
N ALA A 204 -12.42 -19.50 18.45
CA ALA A 204 -11.63 -18.43 17.84
C ALA A 204 -10.15 -18.83 17.63
N GLN A 205 -9.63 -19.72 18.48
CA GLN A 205 -8.26 -20.21 18.39
C GLN A 205 -8.11 -21.19 17.21
N ALA A 206 -9.08 -22.08 17.00
CA ALA A 206 -9.10 -22.94 15.81
C ALA A 206 -9.24 -22.11 14.52
N HIS A 207 -10.06 -21.05 14.52
CA HIS A 207 -10.15 -20.17 13.35
C HIS A 207 -8.82 -19.46 13.07
N ALA A 208 -8.18 -18.89 14.10
CA ALA A 208 -6.87 -18.26 13.97
C ALA A 208 -5.79 -19.23 13.47
N ALA A 209 -5.81 -20.49 13.95
CA ALA A 209 -4.89 -21.52 13.47
C ALA A 209 -5.09 -21.84 11.98
N ILE A 210 -6.34 -21.87 11.50
CA ILE A 210 -6.66 -22.08 10.08
C ILE A 210 -6.19 -20.89 9.23
N VAL A 211 -6.46 -19.65 9.67
CA VAL A 211 -5.99 -18.43 9.00
C VAL A 211 -4.46 -18.44 8.92
N LYS A 212 -3.78 -18.75 10.02
CA LYS A 212 -2.32 -18.87 10.06
C LYS A 212 -1.82 -19.93 9.08
N ALA A 213 -2.41 -21.13 9.07
CA ALA A 213 -2.02 -22.19 8.14
C ALA A 213 -2.15 -21.76 6.68
N ARG A 214 -3.25 -21.08 6.31
CA ARG A 214 -3.44 -20.51 4.97
C ARG A 214 -2.37 -19.47 4.63
N ASN A 215 -2.08 -18.56 5.55
CA ASN A 215 -1.07 -17.52 5.34
C ASN A 215 0.37 -18.06 5.30
N ASP A 216 0.67 -19.13 6.03
CA ASP A 216 1.97 -19.82 5.93
C ASP A 216 2.18 -20.34 4.49
N ARG A 217 1.12 -20.84 3.83
CA ARG A 217 1.17 -21.25 2.41
C ARG A 217 1.27 -20.08 1.45
N ARG A 218 0.50 -19.01 1.67
CA ARG A 218 0.63 -17.76 0.90
C ARG A 218 2.03 -17.18 0.98
N THR A 219 2.64 -17.20 2.16
CA THR A 219 4.02 -16.73 2.38
C THR A 219 5.02 -17.55 1.56
N MET A 220 4.82 -18.88 1.46
CA MET A 220 5.63 -19.74 0.59
C MET A 220 5.47 -19.37 -0.88
N LEU A 221 4.23 -19.20 -1.36
CA LEU A 221 3.95 -18.78 -2.74
C LEU A 221 4.55 -17.40 -3.03
N CYS A 222 4.45 -16.48 -2.08
CA CYS A 222 5.03 -15.14 -2.18
C CYS A 222 6.55 -15.19 -2.35
N ARG A 223 7.25 -16.10 -1.65
CA ARG A 223 8.71 -16.29 -1.80
C ARG A 223 9.13 -16.85 -3.16
N ALA A 224 8.20 -17.52 -3.84
CA ALA A 224 8.41 -18.14 -5.15
C ALA A 224 8.12 -17.17 -6.31
N LEU A 225 7.64 -15.95 -6.04
CA LEU A 225 7.44 -14.95 -7.08
C LEU A 225 8.79 -14.56 -7.72
N PRO A 226 8.83 -14.27 -9.04
CA PRO A 226 10.03 -13.79 -9.71
C PRO A 226 10.56 -12.47 -9.13
N ASP A 227 11.83 -12.18 -9.36
CA ASP A 227 12.51 -11.01 -8.78
C ASP A 227 11.83 -9.67 -9.12
N VAL A 228 11.18 -9.54 -10.28
CA VAL A 228 10.44 -8.32 -10.64
C VAL A 228 9.32 -8.04 -9.62
N TYR A 229 8.60 -9.07 -9.18
CA TYR A 229 7.57 -8.96 -8.16
C TYR A 229 8.18 -8.78 -6.76
N GLN A 230 9.28 -9.48 -6.45
CA GLN A 230 9.99 -9.30 -5.17
C GLN A 230 10.45 -7.85 -5.02
N CYS A 231 11.11 -7.30 -6.04
CA CYS A 231 11.55 -5.90 -6.05
C CYS A 231 10.38 -4.94 -5.85
N ALA A 232 9.23 -5.20 -6.45
CA ALA A 232 8.06 -4.34 -6.27
C ALA A 232 7.52 -4.40 -4.82
N LEU A 233 7.43 -5.59 -4.22
CA LEU A 233 7.05 -5.77 -2.81
C LEU A 233 8.06 -5.12 -1.86
N GLU A 234 9.35 -5.29 -2.14
CA GLU A 234 10.46 -4.71 -1.37
C GLU A 234 10.43 -3.17 -1.38
N ARG A 235 10.08 -2.53 -2.51
CA ARG A 235 9.89 -1.06 -2.58
C ARG A 235 8.82 -0.59 -1.59
N HIS A 236 7.67 -1.28 -1.56
CA HIS A 236 6.58 -0.95 -0.63
C HIS A 236 6.94 -1.28 0.82
N TYR A 237 7.71 -2.34 1.06
CA TYR A 237 8.25 -2.65 2.38
C TYR A 237 9.19 -1.53 2.88
N ILE A 238 10.13 -1.06 2.06
CA ILE A 238 11.03 0.05 2.40
C ILE A 238 10.22 1.34 2.62
N ALA A 239 9.18 1.60 1.82
CA ALA A 239 8.26 2.72 2.05
C ALA A 239 7.55 2.60 3.40
N ALA A 240 7.11 1.39 3.77
CA ALA A 240 6.49 1.12 5.06
C ALA A 240 7.46 1.34 6.23
N LEU A 241 8.75 0.98 6.08
CA LEU A 241 9.79 1.34 7.05
C LEU A 241 9.90 2.85 7.21
N TRP A 242 9.99 3.59 6.11
CA TRP A 242 10.09 5.05 6.17
C TRP A 242 8.89 5.70 6.87
N LEU A 243 7.67 5.31 6.48
CA LEU A 243 6.44 5.89 7.01
C LEU A 243 6.01 5.32 8.35
N GLY A 244 6.70 4.30 8.86
CA GLY A 244 6.29 3.60 10.08
C GLY A 244 4.93 2.91 9.94
N ASN A 245 4.64 2.35 8.77
CA ASN A 245 3.40 1.61 8.53
C ASN A 245 3.45 0.24 9.22
N GLY A 246 2.91 0.16 10.43
CA GLY A 246 2.89 -1.07 11.23
C GLY A 246 1.96 -2.17 10.70
N ASN A 247 1.20 -1.94 9.63
CA ASN A 247 0.18 -2.87 9.14
C ASN A 247 0.20 -3.06 7.61
N LEU A 248 1.40 -3.08 7.00
CA LEU A 248 1.57 -3.28 5.55
C LEU A 248 0.90 -4.57 5.04
N CYS A 249 1.04 -5.67 5.78
CA CYS A 249 0.24 -6.88 5.62
C CYS A 249 -0.70 -6.98 6.81
N ASP A 250 -2.00 -7.00 6.56
CA ASP A 250 -2.99 -7.40 7.57
C ASP A 250 -3.03 -8.94 7.68
N ALA A 251 -3.91 -9.47 8.53
CA ALA A 251 -4.11 -10.90 8.71
C ALA A 251 -4.56 -11.66 7.45
N ALA A 252 -4.94 -10.98 6.37
CA ALA A 252 -5.31 -11.59 5.10
C ALA A 252 -4.34 -11.25 3.95
N MET A 253 -3.25 -10.51 4.23
CA MET A 253 -2.38 -9.88 3.23
C MET A 253 -3.18 -8.98 2.26
N GLY A 254 -4.09 -8.19 2.82
CA GLY A 254 -5.09 -7.33 2.18
C GLY A 254 -4.64 -5.90 1.89
N ASN A 255 -3.74 -5.37 2.70
CA ASN A 255 -3.31 -3.97 2.65
C ASN A 255 -2.28 -3.64 1.55
N ILE A 256 -1.77 -4.68 0.89
CA ILE A 256 -0.95 -4.63 -0.31
C ILE A 256 -1.51 -5.63 -1.32
N GLY A 257 -1.43 -5.32 -2.60
CA GLY A 257 -2.00 -6.19 -3.63
C GLY A 257 -1.42 -5.96 -5.02
N VAL A 258 -1.99 -6.67 -5.98
CA VAL A 258 -1.64 -6.59 -7.40
C VAL A 258 -2.78 -5.92 -8.14
N TRP A 259 -2.45 -4.87 -8.88
CA TRP A 259 -3.34 -4.24 -9.85
C TRP A 259 -2.75 -4.41 -11.24
N ARG A 260 -3.59 -4.63 -12.25
CA ARG A 260 -3.18 -4.70 -13.65
C ARG A 260 -3.70 -3.46 -14.36
N ASP A 261 -2.81 -2.73 -15.02
CA ASP A 261 -3.18 -1.54 -15.77
C ASP A 261 -3.89 -1.90 -17.09
N LYS A 262 -4.24 -0.89 -17.88
CA LYS A 262 -4.87 -1.05 -19.19
C LYS A 262 -4.04 -1.84 -20.21
N ASN A 263 -2.72 -1.96 -19.99
CA ASN A 263 -1.80 -2.72 -20.82
C ASN A 263 -1.51 -4.13 -20.24
N ASP A 264 -2.28 -4.54 -19.23
CA ASP A 264 -2.10 -5.78 -18.48
C ASP A 264 -0.73 -5.90 -17.77
N LEU A 265 -0.08 -4.77 -17.48
CA LEU A 265 1.14 -4.74 -16.70
C LEU A 265 0.81 -4.83 -15.21
N PRO A 266 1.45 -5.75 -14.46
CA PRO A 266 1.21 -5.92 -13.04
C PRO A 266 1.94 -4.85 -12.21
N TYR A 267 1.22 -4.22 -11.30
CA TYR A 267 1.72 -3.26 -10.33
C TYR A 267 1.42 -3.74 -8.92
N ILE A 268 2.44 -3.73 -8.06
CA ILE A 268 2.22 -3.85 -6.62
C ILE A 268 1.74 -2.50 -6.10
N MET A 269 0.66 -2.53 -5.32
CA MET A 269 -0.01 -1.35 -4.82
C MET A 269 -0.35 -1.50 -3.34
N THR A 270 0.04 -0.51 -2.54
CA THR A 270 -0.40 -0.36 -1.15
C THR A 270 -1.70 0.45 -1.14
N VAL A 271 -2.70 -0.02 -0.41
CA VAL A 271 -4.06 0.58 -0.41
C VAL A 271 -4.50 1.08 0.96
N ASP A 272 -3.76 0.74 2.02
CA ASP A 272 -4.06 1.13 3.39
C ASP A 272 -2.92 1.91 4.02
N PHE A 273 -3.24 3.12 4.47
CA PHE A 273 -2.31 4.05 5.09
C PHE A 273 -2.66 4.35 6.56
N SER A 274 -3.68 3.68 7.13
CA SER A 274 -4.21 4.01 8.45
C SER A 274 -3.26 3.68 9.62
N ALA A 275 -2.23 2.89 9.36
CA ALA A 275 -1.20 2.54 10.34
C ALA A 275 0.14 3.27 10.11
N CYS A 276 0.18 4.24 9.19
CA CYS A 276 1.36 5.07 8.95
C CYS A 276 1.50 6.16 10.01
N LEU A 277 2.68 6.79 10.08
CA LEU A 277 2.95 8.03 10.83
C LEU A 277 2.60 7.97 12.32
N GLY A 278 2.66 6.79 12.93
CA GLY A 278 2.34 6.59 14.35
C GLY A 278 0.85 6.52 14.67
N SER A 279 -0.03 6.46 13.67
CA SER A 279 -1.48 6.34 13.86
C SER A 279 -1.93 4.95 14.31
N GLY A 280 -1.05 3.94 14.27
CA GLY A 280 -1.29 2.61 14.83
C GLY A 280 -1.36 2.68 16.36
N GLY A 281 -2.56 2.51 16.92
CA GLY A 281 -2.89 2.80 18.32
C GLY A 281 -1.81 2.48 19.35
N GLN A 282 -1.51 3.49 20.20
CA GLN A 282 -0.95 3.28 21.52
C GLN A 282 -1.86 2.30 22.27
N GLY A 283 -1.39 1.06 22.42
CA GLY A 283 -1.94 0.18 23.45
C GLY A 283 -1.86 0.90 24.80
N GLU A 284 -2.98 0.83 25.54
CA GLU A 284 -3.20 1.29 26.90
C GLU A 284 -1.90 1.54 27.69
N ARG A 285 -1.62 2.81 28.00
CA ARG A 285 -0.73 3.15 29.11
C ARG A 285 -1.35 2.55 30.37
N GLU A 286 -0.74 1.50 30.91
CA GLU A 286 -1.05 0.97 32.24
C GLU A 286 -0.57 2.01 33.26
N GLY A 287 -1.43 2.99 33.53
CA GLY A 287 -1.29 3.98 34.58
C GLY A 287 -1.79 3.37 35.88
N ASP A 288 -0.85 3.11 36.77
CA ASP A 288 -1.02 2.72 38.16
C ASP A 288 -2.07 3.60 38.89
N GLY A 289 -2.91 2.97 39.71
CA GLY A 289 -3.60 3.64 40.83
C GLY A 289 -5.00 4.25 40.64
N MET A 290 -6.01 3.49 41.08
CA MET A 290 -7.22 3.92 41.81
C MET A 290 -8.44 4.58 41.11
N THR A 291 -9.56 3.86 41.32
CA THR A 291 -10.97 4.28 41.48
C THR A 291 -11.76 4.85 40.30
N LEU A 292 -12.63 3.98 39.74
CA LEU A 292 -13.90 4.35 39.09
C LEU A 292 -14.86 5.00 40.11
N PRO A 293 -15.76 5.89 39.63
CA PRO A 293 -17.17 5.55 39.73
C PRO A 293 -17.95 5.76 38.42
N ARG A 294 -18.39 4.62 37.88
CA ARG A 294 -19.70 4.28 37.30
C ARG A 294 -20.63 5.45 36.91
N GLY A 295 -20.70 5.73 35.61
CA GLY A 295 -21.81 6.45 34.98
C GLY A 295 -21.49 6.83 33.54
N GLN A 296 -22.20 6.19 32.58
CA GLN A 296 -22.16 6.47 31.14
C GLN A 296 -20.89 6.04 30.38
N ALA A 297 -20.76 4.72 30.19
CA ALA A 297 -19.97 4.16 29.09
C ALA A 297 -20.91 3.30 28.25
N PHE A 298 -21.37 3.83 27.12
CA PHE A 298 -21.92 3.03 26.02
C PHE A 298 -21.39 3.57 24.69
N ALA A 299 -20.99 2.62 23.85
CA ALA A 299 -20.76 2.75 22.41
C ALA A 299 -19.56 3.59 21.96
N SER A 300 -18.33 3.13 22.24
CA SER A 300 -17.13 3.31 21.38
C SER A 300 -15.94 2.48 21.89
N SER A 301 -16.12 1.18 22.19
CA SER A 301 -14.99 0.25 22.41
C SER A 301 -15.39 -1.23 22.33
N GLU A 302 -16.43 -1.56 21.56
CA GLU A 302 -16.95 -2.94 21.49
C GLU A 302 -16.71 -3.64 20.15
N ALA A 303 -16.08 -2.98 19.16
CA ALA A 303 -15.84 -3.59 17.84
C ALA A 303 -14.50 -4.37 17.73
N SER A 304 -13.62 -4.29 18.74
CA SER A 304 -12.38 -5.10 18.80
C SER A 304 -12.39 -6.15 19.93
N ARG A 305 -13.51 -6.32 20.65
CA ARG A 305 -13.66 -7.38 21.65
C ARG A 305 -14.64 -8.43 21.17
N TRP A 306 -14.08 -9.52 20.66
CA TRP A 306 -14.75 -10.81 20.74
C TRP A 306 -14.96 -11.14 22.24
N PRO A 307 -16.20 -11.34 22.73
CA PRO A 307 -16.43 -11.69 24.13
C PRO A 307 -16.01 -13.17 24.33
N GLY A 308 -14.96 -13.41 25.11
CA GLY A 308 -14.51 -14.76 25.47
C GLY A 308 -13.00 -15.04 25.40
N LEU A 309 -12.17 -14.08 25.01
CA LEU A 309 -10.71 -14.24 24.99
C LEU A 309 -10.07 -13.91 26.36
N SER A 310 -10.34 -14.72 27.39
CA SER A 310 -9.40 -14.91 28.50
C SER A 310 -8.38 -15.97 28.07
N GLY A 311 -7.54 -15.60 27.11
CA GLY A 311 -6.61 -16.50 26.43
C GLY A 311 -5.79 -15.71 25.42
N ARG A 312 -4.98 -14.78 25.93
CA ARG A 312 -4.03 -13.93 25.19
C ARG A 312 -3.15 -14.80 24.27
N PRO A 313 -3.18 -14.67 22.93
CA PRO A 313 -1.97 -14.91 22.17
C PRO A 313 -1.01 -13.76 22.50
N ASP A 314 0.20 -14.11 22.92
CA ASP A 314 1.28 -13.21 23.36
C ASP A 314 1.27 -11.83 22.69
N ALA A 315 0.63 -10.86 23.35
CA ALA A 315 0.80 -9.43 23.10
C ALA A 315 2.20 -8.94 23.54
N SER A 316 3.06 -9.85 24.00
CA SER A 316 4.44 -9.64 24.45
C SER A 316 5.46 -9.58 23.30
N ARG A 317 5.04 -9.85 22.05
CA ARG A 317 5.94 -9.85 20.87
C ARG A 317 5.95 -8.59 20.01
N ILE A 318 5.03 -7.65 20.24
CA ILE A 318 5.22 -6.31 19.71
C ILE A 318 6.35 -5.72 20.54
N SER A 319 7.52 -5.52 19.94
CA SER A 319 8.53 -4.72 20.63
C SER A 319 7.89 -3.37 20.96
N HIS A 320 7.78 -3.07 22.25
CA HIS A 320 7.36 -1.76 22.76
C HIS A 320 8.26 -0.60 22.27
N THR A 321 9.21 -0.88 21.36
CA THR A 321 10.09 0.06 20.68
C THR A 321 9.60 0.51 19.29
N SER A 322 8.45 0.03 18.77
CA SER A 322 7.87 0.58 17.53
C SER A 322 7.18 1.93 17.80
N HIS A 323 7.96 2.87 18.34
CA HIS A 323 7.60 4.27 18.32
C HIS A 323 7.92 4.79 16.92
N TYR A 324 6.94 5.40 16.27
CA TYR A 324 7.19 6.25 15.10
C TYR A 324 8.06 7.44 15.53
N GLY A 325 9.37 7.19 15.65
CA GLY A 325 10.40 8.10 16.09
C GLY A 325 11.27 8.58 14.93
N ALA A 326 12.08 9.61 15.17
CA ALA A 326 12.93 10.22 14.15
C ALA A 326 14.07 9.32 13.64
N VAL A 327 14.42 8.26 14.39
CA VAL A 327 15.57 7.41 14.10
C VAL A 327 15.13 6.01 13.67
N ILE A 328 15.75 5.48 12.62
CA ILE A 328 15.62 4.08 12.19
C ILE A 328 16.92 3.34 12.56
N PRO A 329 16.86 2.29 13.41
CA PRO A 329 18.04 1.50 13.79
C PRO A 329 18.74 0.80 12.61
N GLU A 330 20.04 0.52 12.77
CA GLU A 330 20.88 -0.06 11.70
C GLU A 330 20.48 -1.49 11.27
N GLY A 331 19.75 -2.23 12.11
CA GLY A 331 19.24 -3.57 11.81
C GLY A 331 17.82 -3.62 11.22
N THR A 332 17.18 -2.47 10.99
CA THR A 332 15.73 -2.44 10.72
C THR A 332 15.33 -2.96 9.34
N LEU A 333 16.26 -3.07 8.38
CA LEU A 333 15.94 -3.54 7.02
C LEU A 333 15.38 -4.99 7.00
N THR A 334 15.79 -5.84 7.95
CA THR A 334 15.30 -7.22 8.07
C THR A 334 14.39 -7.43 9.28
N ASP A 335 14.24 -6.41 10.13
CA ASP A 335 13.42 -6.49 11.32
C ASP A 335 11.93 -6.37 11.00
N VAL A 336 11.24 -7.50 10.98
CA VAL A 336 9.80 -7.56 10.74
C VAL A 336 8.97 -7.37 12.01
N THR A 337 9.58 -7.26 13.20
CA THR A 337 8.84 -7.20 14.48
C THR A 337 8.09 -5.89 14.68
N GLN A 338 8.44 -4.84 13.93
CA GLN A 338 7.72 -3.56 13.92
C GLN A 338 6.34 -3.65 13.22
N PHE A 339 6.08 -4.72 12.46
CA PHE A 339 4.80 -4.95 11.80
C PHE A 339 3.93 -5.88 12.62
N ARG A 340 2.63 -5.56 12.74
CA ARG A 340 1.64 -6.37 13.46
C ARG A 340 1.58 -7.83 12.98
N HIS A 341 1.76 -8.04 11.67
CA HIS A 341 1.82 -9.36 11.03
C HIS A 341 3.15 -9.54 10.27
N GLY A 342 4.26 -9.24 10.94
CA GLY A 342 5.61 -9.24 10.35
C GLY A 342 6.01 -10.52 9.65
N GLU A 343 5.51 -11.68 10.09
CA GLU A 343 5.72 -12.96 9.43
C GLU A 343 5.23 -12.98 7.97
N HIS A 344 4.19 -12.20 7.64
CA HIS A 344 3.68 -12.06 6.28
C HIS A 344 4.51 -11.07 5.45
N CYS A 345 5.24 -10.16 6.09
CA CYS A 345 6.19 -9.24 5.45
C CYS A 345 7.59 -9.87 5.27
N ALA A 346 7.89 -10.98 5.94
CA ALA A 346 9.20 -11.63 5.89
C ALA A 346 9.71 -11.95 4.46
N PRO A 347 8.87 -12.35 3.48
CA PRO A 347 9.33 -12.49 2.10
C PRO A 347 9.91 -11.20 1.50
N PHE A 348 9.35 -10.04 1.86
CA PHE A 348 9.76 -8.73 1.35
C PHE A 348 11.09 -8.28 1.97
N ALA A 349 11.34 -8.63 3.22
CA ALA A 349 12.58 -8.26 3.91
C ALA A 349 13.75 -9.20 3.57
N ARG A 350 13.47 -10.41 3.08
CA ARG A 350 14.44 -11.52 2.95
C ARG A 350 15.71 -11.12 2.21
N ARG A 351 15.59 -10.49 1.03
CA ARG A 351 16.76 -10.19 0.18
C ARG A 351 17.56 -9.03 0.73
N LEU A 352 16.93 -8.09 1.45
CA LEU A 352 17.59 -6.97 2.11
C LEU A 352 18.63 -7.42 3.14
N GLY A 353 18.48 -8.62 3.72
CA GLY A 353 19.49 -9.20 4.61
C GLY A 353 20.83 -9.54 3.93
N ALA A 354 20.86 -9.61 2.60
CA ALA A 354 22.09 -9.76 1.83
C ALA A 354 22.80 -8.42 1.53
N LEU A 355 22.22 -7.28 1.93
CA LEU A 355 22.89 -5.98 1.86
C LEU A 355 23.97 -5.91 2.94
N THR A 356 25.16 -6.36 2.59
CA THR A 356 26.34 -6.17 3.42
C THR A 356 26.94 -4.78 3.19
N PRO A 357 27.54 -4.14 4.21
CA PRO A 357 28.47 -3.04 4.01
C PRO A 357 29.64 -3.58 3.16
N ALA A 358 29.78 -3.07 1.94
CA ALA A 358 30.82 -3.57 1.06
C ALA A 358 32.21 -3.07 1.49
N THR A 359 33.22 -3.89 1.22
CA THR A 359 34.64 -3.57 1.48
C THR A 359 35.20 -2.48 0.56
N ASP A 360 34.65 -2.32 -0.66
CA ASP A 360 35.02 -1.25 -1.59
C ASP A 360 33.87 -0.87 -2.56
N GLY A 361 33.98 0.32 -3.16
CA GLY A 361 32.96 0.86 -4.06
C GLY A 361 32.88 0.18 -5.44
N LYS A 362 33.92 -0.55 -5.86
CA LYS A 362 33.89 -1.28 -7.14
C LYS A 362 32.95 -2.48 -7.04
N THR A 363 33.05 -3.21 -5.94
CA THR A 363 32.17 -4.36 -5.66
C THR A 363 30.71 -3.92 -5.59
N VAL A 364 30.41 -2.80 -4.90
CA VAL A 364 29.05 -2.24 -4.86
C VAL A 364 28.53 -1.89 -6.25
N PHE A 365 29.37 -1.27 -7.08
CA PHE A 365 29.00 -0.89 -8.43
C PHE A 365 28.74 -2.10 -9.32
N ASP A 366 29.54 -3.16 -9.20
CA ASP A 366 29.36 -4.40 -9.96
C ASP A 366 28.07 -5.14 -9.55
N GLU A 367 27.75 -5.23 -8.26
CA GLU A 367 26.47 -5.77 -7.77
C GLU A 367 25.26 -4.96 -8.28
N MET A 368 25.42 -3.64 -8.43
CA MET A 368 24.36 -2.75 -8.89
C MET A 368 24.01 -2.94 -10.37
N LYS A 369 24.86 -3.62 -11.16
CA LYS A 369 24.61 -3.93 -12.58
C LYS A 369 23.51 -4.96 -12.81
N ASP A 370 23.15 -5.75 -11.81
CA ASP A 370 21.94 -6.56 -11.85
C ASP A 370 20.72 -5.66 -11.54
N PRO A 371 19.88 -5.33 -12.53
CA PRO A 371 18.75 -4.41 -12.35
C PRO A 371 17.64 -4.96 -11.46
N THR A 372 17.66 -6.26 -11.17
CA THR A 372 16.76 -6.94 -10.24
C THR A 372 17.44 -7.28 -8.93
N GLY A 373 18.76 -7.11 -8.82
CA GLY A 373 19.55 -7.40 -7.62
C GLY A 373 19.20 -6.48 -6.45
N VAL A 374 19.40 -6.98 -5.23
CA VAL A 374 19.07 -6.23 -4.00
C VAL A 374 19.84 -4.91 -3.90
N ARG A 375 21.07 -4.85 -4.40
CA ARG A 375 21.88 -3.61 -4.37
C ARG A 375 21.32 -2.53 -5.30
N ALA A 376 20.92 -2.90 -6.52
CA ALA A 376 20.29 -1.98 -7.46
C ALA A 376 18.96 -1.46 -6.91
N LEU A 377 18.16 -2.34 -6.32
CA LEU A 377 16.91 -1.97 -5.65
C LEU A 377 17.13 -1.02 -4.46
N ALA A 378 18.10 -1.31 -3.60
CA ALA A 378 18.40 -0.46 -2.44
C ALA A 378 18.84 0.94 -2.90
N ALA A 379 19.74 1.01 -3.89
CA ALA A 379 20.18 2.26 -4.47
C ALA A 379 19.06 3.02 -5.20
N GLU A 380 18.14 2.33 -5.89
CA GLU A 380 16.93 2.92 -6.46
C GLU A 380 16.05 3.55 -5.36
N MET A 381 15.83 2.86 -4.25
CA MET A 381 15.04 3.39 -3.15
C MET A 381 15.73 4.55 -2.44
N ALA A 382 17.06 4.51 -2.28
CA ALA A 382 17.85 5.65 -1.80
C ALA A 382 17.71 6.86 -2.74
N TYR A 383 17.70 6.63 -4.06
CA TYR A 383 17.44 7.67 -5.06
C TYR A 383 16.04 8.28 -4.93
N ARG A 384 15.00 7.44 -4.85
CA ARG A 384 13.60 7.89 -4.68
C ARG A 384 13.43 8.73 -3.41
N LEU A 385 13.94 8.23 -2.28
CA LEU A 385 13.88 8.89 -0.98
C LEU A 385 14.66 10.21 -0.97
N GLY A 386 15.90 10.21 -1.46
CA GLY A 386 16.79 11.37 -1.43
C GLY A 386 16.30 12.58 -2.22
N ARG A 387 15.32 12.39 -3.11
CA ARG A 387 14.68 13.46 -3.89
C ARG A 387 13.57 14.20 -3.14
N ILE A 388 13.04 13.64 -2.06
CA ILE A 388 11.89 14.20 -1.33
C ILE A 388 12.41 15.17 -0.27
N GLY A 389 12.24 16.48 -0.45
CA GLY A 389 12.69 17.52 0.48
C GLY A 389 11.62 18.07 1.43
N ALA A 390 12.04 18.96 2.33
CA ALA A 390 11.13 19.63 3.27
C ALA A 390 10.06 20.47 2.55
N SER A 391 10.43 21.16 1.48
CA SER A 391 9.51 21.98 0.67
C SER A 391 8.41 21.16 0.00
N ASP A 392 8.65 19.87 -0.24
CA ASP A 392 7.66 18.96 -0.83
C ASP A 392 6.66 18.47 0.22
N ILE A 393 7.13 18.23 1.45
CA ILE A 393 6.32 17.61 2.51
C ILE A 393 5.52 18.65 3.29
N LEU A 394 6.11 19.83 3.55
CA LEU A 394 5.52 20.84 4.44
C LEU A 394 4.10 21.27 4.04
N PRO A 395 3.77 21.52 2.76
CA PRO A 395 2.40 21.87 2.37
C PRO A 395 1.38 20.82 2.80
N TRP A 396 1.64 19.52 2.52
CA TRP A 396 0.70 18.46 2.91
C TRP A 396 0.65 18.23 4.42
N ALA A 397 1.76 18.44 5.13
CA ALA A 397 1.78 18.34 6.58
C ALA A 397 0.92 19.44 7.22
N ALA A 398 1.02 20.67 6.71
CA ALA A 398 0.18 21.80 7.12
C ALA A 398 -1.29 21.55 6.79
N ASP A 399 -1.60 21.12 5.57
CA ASP A 399 -2.97 20.78 5.17
C ASP A 399 -3.59 19.70 6.06
N ALA A 400 -2.85 18.63 6.35
CA ALA A 400 -3.33 17.56 7.22
C ALA A 400 -3.54 18.03 8.66
N HIS A 401 -2.68 18.94 9.14
CA HIS A 401 -2.79 19.55 10.46
C HIS A 401 -4.03 20.46 10.54
N ASP A 402 -4.23 21.34 9.57
CA ASP A 402 -5.37 22.26 9.49
C ASP A 402 -6.70 21.49 9.41
N ILE A 403 -6.76 20.42 8.60
CA ILE A 403 -7.94 19.54 8.53
C ILE A 403 -8.17 18.83 9.88
N ALA A 404 -7.11 18.34 10.53
CA ALA A 404 -7.25 17.69 11.83
C ALA A 404 -7.72 18.67 12.93
N GLN A 405 -7.40 19.96 12.83
CA GLN A 405 -7.86 21.00 13.75
C GLN A 405 -9.30 21.48 13.45
N ALA A 406 -9.66 21.57 12.17
CA ALA A 406 -10.95 22.12 11.74
C ALA A 406 -12.15 21.22 12.09
N PHE A 407 -11.92 19.91 12.31
CA PHE A 407 -12.95 18.94 12.64
C PHE A 407 -12.82 18.50 14.10
N PRO A 408 -13.91 18.46 14.87
CA PRO A 408 -13.86 18.12 16.29
C PRO A 408 -13.26 16.73 16.51
N ALA A 409 -12.42 16.59 17.54
CA ALA A 409 -11.90 15.31 17.98
C ALA A 409 -13.09 14.36 18.21
N GLY A 410 -13.02 13.15 17.64
CA GLY A 410 -13.95 12.10 18.01
C GLY A 410 -13.83 11.78 19.51
N THR A 411 -14.69 10.93 20.04
CA THR A 411 -14.66 10.47 21.45
C THR A 411 -13.38 9.72 21.86
N GLY A 412 -12.39 9.62 20.98
CA GLY A 412 -11.07 9.06 21.25
C GLY A 412 -10.15 10.11 21.88
N ASN A 413 -9.26 9.66 22.77
CA ASN A 413 -8.20 10.47 23.36
C ASN A 413 -7.18 10.85 22.27
N ASP A 414 -7.55 11.82 21.45
CA ASP A 414 -6.73 12.35 20.39
C ASP A 414 -5.62 13.19 21.06
N GLY A 415 -4.42 12.60 21.22
CA GLY A 415 -3.24 13.28 21.79
C GLY A 415 -2.88 14.60 21.12
N SER A 416 -1.85 15.31 21.55
CA SER A 416 -1.44 16.57 20.88
C SER A 416 -1.23 16.36 19.37
N VAL A 417 -1.75 17.27 18.53
CA VAL A 417 -1.39 17.29 17.11
C VAL A 417 0.08 17.71 17.04
N ASP A 418 0.93 16.90 16.40
CA ASP A 418 2.31 17.31 16.13
C ASP A 418 2.28 18.53 15.18
N GLU A 419 3.04 19.57 15.54
CA GLU A 419 3.25 20.72 14.66
C GLU A 419 3.78 20.27 13.29
N PRO A 420 3.33 20.85 12.16
CA PRO A 420 3.74 20.43 10.83
C PRO A 420 5.26 20.33 10.67
N ASP A 421 6.00 21.32 11.17
CA ASP A 421 7.47 21.33 11.12
C ASP A 421 8.10 20.16 11.89
N SER A 422 7.54 19.80 13.05
CA SER A 422 8.03 18.67 13.85
C SER A 422 7.79 17.34 13.14
N GLN A 423 6.64 17.21 12.49
CA GLN A 423 6.30 16.04 11.68
C GLN A 423 7.18 15.93 10.43
N VAL A 424 7.41 17.04 9.73
CA VAL A 424 8.33 17.12 8.57
C VAL A 424 9.74 16.74 9.00
N HIS A 425 10.25 17.31 10.09
CA HIS A 425 11.57 16.98 10.62
C HIS A 425 11.70 15.48 10.89
N ARG A 426 10.70 14.88 11.56
CA ARG A 426 10.70 13.45 11.86
C ARG A 426 10.70 12.58 10.59
N ILE A 427 9.87 12.92 9.59
CA ILE A 427 9.81 12.21 8.30
C ILE A 427 11.17 12.26 7.59
N LEU A 428 11.82 13.43 7.58
CA LEU A 428 13.11 13.64 6.93
C LEU A 428 14.26 12.94 7.67
N SER A 429 14.28 12.97 9.01
CA SER A 429 15.27 12.21 9.79
C SER A 429 15.18 10.71 9.49
N ARG A 430 13.96 10.16 9.44
CA ARG A 430 13.74 8.75 9.06
C ARG A 430 14.20 8.47 7.63
N ARG A 431 13.89 9.37 6.68
CA ARG A 431 14.35 9.29 5.29
C ARG A 431 15.88 9.19 5.25
N ASP A 432 16.58 10.05 5.98
CA ASP A 432 18.04 10.13 5.97
C ASP A 432 18.72 8.91 6.59
N CYS A 433 18.17 8.38 7.69
CA CYS A 433 18.58 7.09 8.23
C CYS A 433 18.43 5.99 7.19
N LEU A 434 17.27 5.90 6.54
CA LEU A 434 16.99 4.84 5.57
C LEU A 434 17.85 4.96 4.31
N VAL A 435 18.05 6.18 3.79
CA VAL A 435 18.98 6.44 2.67
C VAL A 435 20.37 5.94 3.02
N THR A 436 20.85 6.19 4.24
CA THR A 436 22.15 5.70 4.71
C THR A 436 22.21 4.17 4.70
N LEU A 437 21.20 3.50 5.26
CA LEU A 437 21.12 2.03 5.29
C LEU A 437 21.06 1.39 3.91
N LEU A 438 20.51 2.10 2.92
CA LEU A 438 20.38 1.64 1.54
C LEU A 438 21.63 1.91 0.68
N GLY A 439 22.71 2.44 1.27
CA GLY A 439 23.98 2.70 0.59
C GLY A 439 24.30 4.19 0.37
N GLY A 440 23.46 5.09 0.85
CA GLY A 440 23.69 6.52 0.87
C GLY A 440 23.54 7.22 -0.49
N THR A 441 23.86 8.51 -0.50
CA THR A 441 23.77 9.39 -1.69
C THR A 441 24.68 8.93 -2.83
N TRP A 442 25.85 8.38 -2.51
CA TRP A 442 26.76 7.84 -3.52
C TRP A 442 26.11 6.69 -4.31
N ALA A 443 25.48 5.73 -3.63
CA ALA A 443 24.83 4.60 -4.30
C ALA A 443 23.66 5.07 -5.17
N ALA A 444 22.85 6.02 -4.67
CA ALA A 444 21.76 6.63 -5.43
C ALA A 444 22.26 7.30 -6.73
N GLN A 445 23.34 8.09 -6.65
CA GLN A 445 23.94 8.75 -7.81
C GLN A 445 24.57 7.76 -8.80
N ALA A 446 25.23 6.72 -8.30
CA ALA A 446 25.80 5.66 -9.13
C ALA A 446 24.69 4.91 -9.88
N TRP A 447 23.59 4.61 -9.20
CA TRP A 447 22.41 3.95 -9.77
C TRP A 447 21.77 4.79 -10.86
N GLU A 448 21.57 6.08 -10.63
CA GLU A 448 21.01 7.00 -11.62
C GLU A 448 21.85 7.04 -12.91
N ARG A 449 23.18 7.06 -12.79
CA ARG A 449 24.10 7.02 -13.95
C ARG A 449 24.04 5.68 -14.67
N LEU A 450 23.81 4.58 -13.94
CA LEU A 450 23.73 3.24 -14.50
C LEU A 450 22.38 2.98 -15.19
N TYR A 451 21.31 3.59 -14.69
CA TYR A 451 19.94 3.40 -15.17
C TYR A 451 19.22 4.72 -15.48
N PRO A 452 19.74 5.57 -16.39
CA PRO A 452 19.23 6.92 -16.61
C PRO A 452 17.77 6.95 -17.08
N THR A 453 17.35 5.98 -17.91
CA THR A 453 15.96 5.88 -18.37
C THR A 453 15.00 5.54 -17.23
N ARG A 454 15.41 4.66 -16.30
CA ARG A 454 14.58 4.34 -15.12
C ARG A 454 14.52 5.52 -14.17
N ALA A 455 15.64 6.21 -13.95
CA ALA A 455 15.67 7.42 -13.14
C ALA A 455 14.72 8.50 -13.72
N ALA A 456 14.73 8.71 -15.05
CA ALA A 456 13.80 9.63 -15.70
C ALA A 456 12.32 9.22 -15.53
N ALA A 457 12.00 7.92 -15.63
CA ALA A 457 10.65 7.42 -15.37
C ALA A 457 10.23 7.66 -13.91
N ILE A 458 11.13 7.45 -12.95
CA ILE A 458 10.90 7.75 -11.53
C ILE A 458 10.64 9.24 -11.33
N ARG A 459 11.44 10.12 -11.96
CA ARG A 459 11.21 11.57 -11.90
C ARG A 459 9.80 11.93 -12.38
N ALA A 460 9.37 11.37 -13.49
CA ALA A 460 8.02 11.60 -14.02
C ALA A 460 6.92 11.05 -13.09
N GLN A 461 7.19 9.96 -12.36
CA GLN A 461 6.26 9.42 -11.36
C GLN A 461 6.18 10.31 -10.11
N GLN A 462 7.30 10.91 -9.69
CA GLN A 462 7.36 11.76 -8.50
C GLN A 462 6.92 13.20 -8.77
N SER A 463 7.03 13.69 -10.00
CA SER A 463 6.78 15.11 -10.33
C SER A 463 5.41 15.66 -9.95
N PRO A 464 4.29 14.89 -9.95
CA PRO A 464 3.01 15.43 -9.48
C PRO A 464 3.00 15.74 -7.98
N PHE A 465 3.91 15.12 -7.23
CA PHE A 465 4.02 15.24 -5.77
C PHE A 465 5.10 16.22 -5.34
N LEU A 466 6.20 16.30 -6.07
CA LEU A 466 7.32 17.15 -5.66
C LEU A 466 7.13 18.59 -6.16
N THR A 467 7.62 19.54 -5.38
CA THR A 467 7.79 20.91 -5.85
C THR A 467 8.73 20.92 -7.06
N PRO A 468 8.45 21.71 -8.11
CA PRO A 468 9.32 21.77 -9.28
C PRO A 468 10.75 22.09 -8.85
N GLU A 469 11.73 21.31 -9.35
CA GLU A 469 13.15 21.61 -9.15
C GLU A 469 13.39 23.04 -9.64
N ARG A 470 13.67 23.97 -8.71
CA ARG A 470 14.13 25.30 -9.09
C ARG A 470 15.49 25.09 -9.73
N ASN A 471 15.60 25.30 -11.03
CA ASN A 471 16.90 25.39 -11.70
C ASN A 471 17.70 26.50 -11.00
N VAL A 472 18.68 26.11 -10.19
CA VAL A 472 19.70 27.00 -9.63
C VAL A 472 20.97 26.85 -10.44
#